data_AF-A0A2S6QJS2-F1
#
_entry.id   AF-A0A2S6QJS2-F1
#
_cell.length_a   1.000
_cell.length_b   1.000
_cell.length_c   1.000
_cell.angle_alpha   90.00
_cell.angle_beta   90.00
_cell.angle_gamma   90.00
#
_symmetry.space_group_name_H-M   'P 1'
#
loop_
_entity.id
_entity.type
_entity.pdbx_description
1 polymer ?
#
loop_
_entity_poly.entity_id
_entity_poly.type
_entity_poly.pdbx_seq_one_letter_code
_entity_poly.pdbx_strand_id
1 'polypeptide(L)'
;TNQFLQGKVKLGFQDTTRFLINSTFGIAGLFDVADKFGLKEHNEDFGQTLGVWGVTSGPYVVLPFFGPSSVRDAVARGGDYYIDPSNYEYFDDRRATKNRMTALSVISTRAELLKAERLISGDKYAFMRDAYLQKREDMVRDGKSETIDDPFLDD
;
A
#
# COMPACT_ATOMS: atom_id res chain seq x y z
N THR A 1 -1.42 6.63 -10.02
CA THR A 1 -2.64 6.18 -10.72
C THR A 1 -3.83 6.04 -9.79
N ASN A 2 -3.74 5.23 -8.73
CA ASN A 2 -4.85 5.03 -7.77
C ASN A 2 -5.40 6.34 -7.17
N GLN A 3 -4.55 7.33 -6.89
CA GLN A 3 -5.00 8.68 -6.49
C GLN A 3 -6.06 9.28 -7.44
N PHE A 4 -5.85 9.17 -8.75
CA PHE A 4 -6.81 9.66 -9.73
C PHE A 4 -8.10 8.83 -9.74
N LEU A 5 -7.99 7.50 -9.60
CA LEU A 5 -9.15 6.60 -9.52
C LEU A 5 -9.99 6.85 -8.26
N GLN A 6 -9.37 7.32 -7.18
CA GLN A 6 -10.05 7.71 -5.94
C GLN A 6 -10.59 9.15 -5.97
N GLY A 7 -10.44 9.88 -7.07
CA GLY A 7 -10.88 11.28 -7.20
C GLY A 7 -9.95 12.31 -6.52
N LYS A 8 -8.79 11.88 -6.00
CA LYS A 8 -7.80 12.71 -5.31
C LYS A 8 -6.87 13.39 -6.32
N VAL A 9 -7.45 14.23 -7.20
CA VAL A 9 -6.76 14.84 -8.35
C VAL A 9 -5.49 15.61 -7.94
N LYS A 10 -5.56 16.40 -6.87
CA LYS A 10 -4.41 17.16 -6.36
C LYS A 10 -3.23 16.25 -5.99
N LEU A 11 -3.50 15.17 -5.27
CA LEU A 11 -2.46 14.22 -4.86
C LEU A 11 -1.90 13.47 -6.07
N GLY A 12 -2.75 13.08 -7.02
CA GLY A 12 -2.31 12.46 -8.27
C GLY A 12 -1.34 13.33 -9.07
N PHE A 13 -1.59 14.64 -9.18
CA PHE A 13 -0.66 15.57 -9.82
C PHE A 13 0.64 15.76 -9.03
N GLN A 14 0.57 15.77 -7.70
CA GLN A 14 1.75 15.84 -6.84
C GLN A 14 2.66 14.61 -7.04
N ASP A 15 2.10 13.40 -7.06
CA ASP A 15 2.88 12.18 -7.29
C ASP A 15 3.43 12.11 -8.73
N THR A 16 2.68 12.61 -9.71
CA THR A 16 3.17 12.76 -11.09
C THR A 16 4.37 13.72 -11.15
N THR A 17 4.31 14.81 -10.40
CA THR A 17 5.40 15.78 -10.30
C THR A 17 6.62 15.17 -9.61
N ARG A 18 6.42 14.39 -8.53
CA ARG A 18 7.50 13.61 -7.89
C ARG A 18 8.19 12.70 -8.89
N PHE A 19 7.41 11.93 -9.66
CA PHE A 19 7.95 11.03 -10.69
C PHE A 19 8.79 11.78 -11.72
N LEU A 20 8.33 12.92 -12.23
CA LEU A 20 9.07 13.73 -13.20
C LEU A 20 10.37 14.29 -12.60
N ILE A 21 10.33 14.83 -11.39
CA ILE A 21 11.51 15.40 -10.71
C ILE A 21 12.54 14.30 -10.42
N ASN A 22 12.11 13.19 -9.83
CA ASN A 22 13.02 12.10 -9.48
C ASN A 22 13.58 11.43 -10.74
N SER A 23 12.81 11.33 -11.82
CA SER A 23 13.31 10.79 -13.09
C SER A 23 14.35 11.71 -13.75
N THR A 24 14.15 13.03 -13.71
CA THR A 24 15.00 14.02 -14.40
C THR A 24 16.20 14.46 -13.56
N PHE A 25 15.97 14.88 -12.32
CA PHE A 25 17.00 15.39 -11.41
C PHE A 25 17.51 14.33 -10.42
N GLY A 26 16.71 13.29 -10.16
CA GLY A 26 17.06 12.20 -9.25
C GLY A 26 17.77 11.01 -9.92
N ILE A 27 18.32 11.19 -11.13
CA ILE A 27 19.01 10.14 -11.90
C ILE A 27 18.12 8.91 -12.05
N ALA A 28 17.06 9.06 -12.87
CA ALA A 28 16.07 7.99 -13.10
C ALA A 28 15.38 7.46 -11.83
N GLY A 29 15.31 8.28 -10.77
CA GLY A 29 14.67 7.95 -9.51
C GLY A 29 15.58 7.29 -8.46
N LEU A 30 16.90 7.22 -8.69
CA LEU A 30 17.85 6.74 -7.69
C LEU A 30 17.93 7.65 -6.46
N PHE A 31 17.64 8.94 -6.62
CA PHE A 31 17.63 9.93 -5.56
C PHE A 31 16.26 10.61 -5.45
N ASP A 32 15.69 10.66 -4.24
CA ASP A 32 14.45 11.39 -3.98
C ASP A 32 14.73 12.89 -3.83
N VAL A 33 14.76 13.57 -4.97
CA VAL A 33 14.95 15.02 -5.06
C VAL A 33 13.63 15.74 -4.78
N ALA A 34 12.50 15.13 -5.13
CA ALA A 34 11.17 15.71 -4.97
C ALA A 34 10.80 15.94 -3.50
N ASP A 35 11.24 15.06 -2.59
CA ASP A 35 11.03 15.24 -1.15
C ASP A 35 11.69 16.53 -0.62
N LYS A 36 12.85 16.92 -1.17
CA LYS A 36 13.53 18.19 -0.83
C LYS A 36 12.73 19.43 -1.22
N PHE A 37 11.80 19.30 -2.16
CA PHE A 37 10.87 20.36 -2.57
C PHE A 37 9.54 20.32 -1.77
N GLY A 38 9.44 19.48 -0.74
CA GLY A 38 8.25 19.36 0.12
C GLY A 38 7.12 18.57 -0.52
N LEU A 39 7.36 17.89 -1.65
CA LEU A 39 6.37 17.02 -2.28
C LEU A 39 6.35 15.69 -1.53
N LYS A 40 5.43 15.55 -0.56
CA LYS A 40 5.22 14.27 0.15
C LYS A 40 4.81 13.14 -0.79
N GLU A 41 5.27 11.93 -0.49
CA GLU A 41 4.87 10.70 -1.15
C GLU A 41 3.53 10.19 -0.63
N HIS A 42 2.72 9.65 -1.54
CA HIS A 42 1.48 8.98 -1.20
C HIS A 42 1.43 7.62 -1.89
N ASN A 43 1.25 6.56 -1.11
CA ASN A 43 1.21 5.21 -1.62
C ASN A 43 -0.24 4.68 -1.53
N GLU A 44 -0.84 4.46 -2.70
CA GLU A 44 -2.21 3.99 -2.85
C GLU A 44 -2.24 2.77 -3.78
N ASP A 45 -2.87 1.69 -3.31
CA ASP A 45 -3.09 0.46 -4.04
C ASP A 45 -4.54 0.35 -4.55
N PHE A 46 -4.78 -0.60 -5.45
CA PHE A 46 -6.09 -0.81 -6.03
C PHE A 46 -7.12 -1.30 -4.99
N GLY A 47 -6.67 -1.93 -3.89
CA GLY A 47 -7.54 -2.34 -2.78
C GLY A 47 -8.09 -1.14 -2.01
N GLN A 48 -7.26 -0.11 -1.79
CA GLN A 48 -7.71 1.18 -1.27
C GLN A 48 -8.72 1.81 -2.21
N THR A 49 -8.43 1.82 -3.52
CA THR A 49 -9.36 2.31 -4.53
C THR A 49 -10.71 1.60 -4.42
N LEU A 50 -10.76 0.27 -4.46
CA LEU A 50 -12.02 -0.47 -4.30
C LEU A 50 -12.73 -0.14 -2.98
N GLY A 51 -11.99 0.07 -1.88
CA GLY A 51 -12.53 0.52 -0.61
C GLY A 51 -13.21 1.88 -0.66
N VAL A 52 -12.58 2.88 -1.30
CA VAL A 52 -13.16 4.22 -1.52
C VAL A 52 -14.45 4.15 -2.33
N TRP A 53 -14.54 3.21 -3.26
CA TRP A 53 -15.72 2.96 -4.08
C TRP A 53 -16.77 2.05 -3.40
N GLY A 54 -16.61 1.75 -2.10
CA GLY A 54 -17.62 1.04 -1.29
C GLY A 54 -17.52 -0.47 -1.30
N VAL A 55 -16.48 -1.06 -1.92
CA VAL A 55 -16.25 -2.51 -1.84
C VAL A 55 -15.73 -2.86 -0.44
N THR A 56 -16.50 -3.68 0.28
CA THR A 56 -16.12 -4.15 1.61
C THR A 56 -14.85 -5.00 1.55
N SER A 57 -14.08 -5.00 2.64
CA SER A 57 -12.85 -5.80 2.74
C SER A 57 -13.12 -7.30 2.57
N GLY A 58 -14.26 -7.76 3.11
CA GLY A 58 -14.61 -9.17 3.19
C GLY A 58 -13.79 -9.92 4.25
N PRO A 59 -13.81 -11.26 4.23
CA PRO A 59 -13.08 -12.07 5.20
C PRO A 59 -11.58 -11.78 5.19
N TYR A 60 -10.98 -11.84 6.37
CA TYR A 60 -9.54 -11.83 6.52
C TYR A 60 -8.95 -13.16 6.04
N VAL A 61 -7.87 -13.09 5.27
CA VAL A 61 -7.15 -14.24 4.73
C VAL A 61 -5.65 -14.00 4.85
N VAL A 62 -4.87 -15.05 5.02
CA VAL A 62 -3.41 -14.98 4.99
C VAL A 62 -2.93 -15.60 3.69
N LEU A 63 -2.32 -14.79 2.83
CA LEU A 63 -1.81 -15.26 1.55
C LEU A 63 -0.41 -15.86 1.74
N PRO A 64 -0.10 -17.00 1.08
CA PRO A 64 1.25 -17.56 1.06
C PRO A 64 2.24 -16.52 0.56
N PHE A 65 3.38 -16.35 1.25
CA PHE A 65 4.46 -15.38 0.97
C PHE A 65 4.09 -13.89 1.13
N PHE A 66 2.84 -13.52 0.92
CA PHE A 66 2.35 -12.14 0.93
C PHE A 66 1.78 -11.67 2.27
N GLY A 67 1.42 -12.60 3.16
CA GLY A 67 1.00 -12.30 4.53
C GLY A 67 -0.47 -11.90 4.67
N PRO A 68 -0.80 -11.17 5.76
CA PRO A 68 -2.15 -10.67 6.08
C PRO A 68 -2.83 -9.96 4.90
N SER A 69 -4.09 -10.28 4.64
CA SER A 69 -4.88 -9.72 3.54
C SER A 69 -6.39 -9.74 3.88
N SER A 70 -7.17 -8.99 3.12
CA SER A 70 -8.61 -9.24 2.96
C SER A 70 -8.91 -9.89 1.61
N VAL A 71 -10.10 -10.44 1.41
CA VAL A 71 -10.52 -10.97 0.09
C VAL A 71 -10.48 -9.87 -0.98
N ARG A 72 -10.97 -8.67 -0.66
CA ARG A 72 -10.86 -7.50 -1.55
C ARG A 72 -9.43 -7.23 -1.93
N ASP A 73 -8.54 -7.12 -0.94
CA ASP A 73 -7.15 -6.77 -1.17
C ASP A 73 -6.38 -7.90 -1.88
N ALA A 74 -6.77 -9.17 -1.69
CA ALA A 74 -6.20 -10.30 -2.41
C ALA A 74 -6.53 -10.25 -3.90
N VAL A 75 -7.79 -9.97 -4.25
CA VAL A 75 -8.22 -9.77 -5.65
C VAL A 75 -7.60 -8.51 -6.24
N ALA A 76 -7.50 -7.44 -5.43
CA ALA A 76 -6.99 -6.15 -5.88
C ALA A 76 -5.53 -6.21 -6.35
N ARG A 77 -4.70 -7.09 -5.78
CA ARG A 77 -3.32 -7.34 -6.25
C ARG A 77 -3.25 -7.71 -7.73
N GLY A 78 -4.27 -8.41 -8.25
CA GLY A 78 -4.37 -8.69 -9.67
C GLY A 78 -4.56 -7.42 -10.49
N GLY A 79 -5.40 -6.49 -10.00
CA GLY A 79 -5.56 -5.17 -10.59
C GLY A 79 -4.28 -4.33 -10.54
N ASP A 80 -3.59 -4.31 -9.39
CA ASP A 80 -2.30 -3.62 -9.25
C ASP A 80 -1.27 -4.16 -10.25
N TYR A 81 -1.25 -5.48 -10.50
CA TYR A 81 -0.38 -6.07 -11.51
C TYR A 81 -0.63 -5.51 -12.92
N TYR A 82 -1.88 -5.29 -13.30
CA TYR A 82 -2.21 -4.71 -14.61
C TYR A 82 -1.99 -3.20 -14.68
N ILE A 83 -2.08 -2.48 -13.56
CA ILE A 83 -1.94 -1.01 -13.56
C ILE A 83 -0.46 -0.58 -13.48
N ASP A 84 0.39 -1.40 -12.89
CA ASP A 84 1.82 -1.12 -12.74
C ASP A 84 2.57 -1.22 -14.09
N PRO A 85 3.11 -0.11 -14.62
CA PRO A 85 3.85 -0.08 -15.88
C PRO A 85 5.09 -0.97 -15.89
N SER A 86 5.66 -1.27 -14.72
CA SER A 86 6.87 -2.11 -14.60
C SER A 86 6.63 -3.58 -14.98
N ASN A 87 5.36 -4.00 -15.10
CA ASN A 87 4.97 -5.38 -15.43
C ASN A 87 4.91 -5.67 -16.92
N TYR A 88 4.90 -4.64 -17.76
CA TYR A 88 4.78 -4.82 -19.20
C TYR A 88 6.14 -5.06 -19.86
N GLU A 89 6.18 -6.10 -20.68
CA GLU A 89 7.34 -6.79 -21.27
C GLU A 89 8.15 -6.01 -22.32
N TYR A 90 8.18 -4.67 -22.28
CA TYR A 90 9.03 -3.91 -23.20
C TYR A 90 10.55 -4.15 -22.97
N PHE A 91 10.93 -4.93 -21.95
CA PHE A 91 12.29 -5.28 -21.58
C PHE A 91 12.39 -6.78 -21.16
N ASP A 92 12.61 -7.66 -22.13
CA ASP A 92 12.51 -9.14 -22.07
C ASP A 92 13.31 -9.80 -20.90
N ASP A 93 14.42 -9.19 -20.45
CA ASP A 93 15.33 -9.77 -19.44
C ASP A 93 14.96 -9.44 -17.97
N ARG A 94 13.83 -8.76 -17.72
CA ARG A 94 13.50 -8.27 -16.36
C ARG A 94 12.73 -9.24 -15.49
N ARG A 95 12.05 -10.26 -16.03
CA ARG A 95 11.21 -11.17 -15.23
C ARG A 95 12.00 -11.95 -14.18
N ALA A 96 13.15 -12.51 -14.56
CA ALA A 96 14.02 -13.23 -13.63
C ALA A 96 14.56 -12.29 -12.53
N THR A 97 14.99 -11.08 -12.92
CA THR A 97 15.49 -10.05 -11.99
C THR A 97 14.39 -9.61 -11.02
N LYS A 98 13.17 -9.39 -11.51
CA LYS A 98 12.02 -9.02 -10.69
C LYS A 98 11.69 -10.11 -9.68
N ASN A 99 11.61 -11.36 -10.10
CA ASN A 99 11.34 -12.48 -9.20
C ASN A 99 12.40 -12.60 -8.09
N ARG A 100 13.68 -12.38 -8.43
CA ARG A 100 14.77 -12.33 -7.44
C ARG A 100 14.59 -11.18 -6.46
N MET A 101 14.26 -9.98 -6.94
CA MET A 101 14.00 -8.82 -6.09
C MET A 101 12.78 -9.03 -5.17
N THR A 102 11.70 -9.60 -5.69
CA THR A 102 10.52 -9.96 -4.89
C THR A 102 10.88 -10.99 -3.82
N ALA A 103 11.64 -12.03 -4.15
CA ALA A 103 12.10 -13.01 -3.18
C ALA A 103 12.95 -12.37 -2.07
N LEU A 104 13.89 -11.50 -2.43
CA LEU A 104 14.70 -10.75 -1.47
C LEU A 104 13.84 -9.84 -0.58
N SER A 105 12.86 -9.15 -1.16
CA SER A 105 11.93 -8.31 -0.42
C SER A 105 11.11 -9.12 0.60
N VAL A 106 10.56 -10.27 0.21
CA VAL A 106 9.83 -11.16 1.13
C VAL A 106 10.71 -11.60 2.30
N ILE A 107 11.96 -11.98 2.04
CA ILE A 107 12.91 -12.37 3.09
C ILE A 107 13.23 -11.17 4.00
N SER A 108 13.51 -9.99 3.44
CA SER A 108 13.81 -8.77 4.19
C SER A 108 12.66 -8.38 5.10
N THR A 109 11.45 -8.29 4.56
CA THR A 109 10.25 -7.97 5.33
C THR A 109 10.02 -8.97 6.45
N ARG A 110 10.21 -10.28 6.21
CA ARG A 110 10.10 -11.28 7.27
C ARG A 110 11.15 -11.05 8.36
N ALA A 111 12.40 -10.76 7.98
CA ALA A 111 13.48 -10.50 8.94
C ALA A 111 13.20 -9.28 9.82
N GLU A 112 12.64 -8.21 9.25
CA GLU A 112 12.23 -7.01 9.98
C GLU A 112 11.08 -7.29 10.94
N LEU A 113 10.08 -8.05 10.50
CA LEU A 113 8.90 -8.38 11.31
C LEU A 113 9.19 -9.37 12.45
N LEU A 114 10.23 -10.20 12.36
CA LEU A 114 10.58 -11.18 13.40
C LEU A 114 10.81 -10.54 14.77
N LYS A 115 11.34 -9.31 14.82
CA LYS A 115 11.55 -8.58 16.09
C LYS A 115 10.23 -8.11 16.67
N ALA A 116 9.36 -7.53 15.85
CA ALA A 116 8.04 -7.06 16.26
C ALA A 116 7.13 -8.22 16.71
N GLU A 117 7.20 -9.37 16.02
CA GLU A 117 6.38 -10.55 16.36
C GLU A 117 6.67 -11.08 17.76
N ARG A 118 7.90 -10.91 18.26
CA ARG A 118 8.29 -11.33 19.64
C ARG A 118 7.68 -10.45 20.73
N LEU A 119 7.24 -9.24 20.39
CA LEU A 119 6.60 -8.31 21.33
C LEU A 119 5.10 -8.60 21.50
N ILE A 120 4.53 -9.42 20.62
CA ILE A 120 3.10 -9.76 20.63
C ILE A 120 2.88 -10.89 21.63
N SER A 121 2.00 -10.65 22.59
CA SER A 121 1.57 -11.61 23.61
C SER A 121 0.14 -12.08 23.33
N GLY A 122 -0.19 -13.31 23.74
CA GLY A 122 -1.53 -13.88 23.56
C GLY A 122 -1.77 -14.47 22.16
N ASP A 123 -2.99 -14.31 21.64
CA ASP A 123 -3.37 -14.81 20.32
C ASP A 123 -2.79 -13.93 19.22
N LYS A 124 -1.65 -14.39 18.67
CA LYS A 124 -0.99 -13.74 17.53
C LYS A 124 -1.93 -13.62 16.34
N TYR A 125 -2.71 -14.65 16.01
CA TYR A 125 -3.53 -14.59 14.79
C TYR A 125 -4.59 -13.48 14.91
N ALA A 126 -5.30 -13.43 16.03
CA ALA A 126 -6.30 -12.40 16.28
C ALA A 126 -5.68 -10.99 16.28
N PHE A 127 -4.55 -10.79 16.97
CA PHE A 127 -3.86 -9.50 16.99
C PHE A 127 -3.46 -9.04 15.59
N MET A 128 -2.87 -9.92 14.78
CA MET A 128 -2.46 -9.60 13.41
C MET A 128 -3.65 -9.28 12.51
N ARG A 129 -4.75 -10.02 12.63
CA ARG A 129 -5.99 -9.78 11.89
C ARG A 129 -6.52 -8.39 12.21
N ASP A 130 -6.69 -8.08 13.50
CA ASP A 130 -7.33 -6.85 13.94
C ASP A 130 -6.46 -5.63 13.60
N ALA A 131 -5.14 -5.72 13.83
CA ALA A 131 -4.19 -4.69 13.43
C ALA A 131 -4.16 -4.47 11.91
N TYR A 132 -4.22 -5.54 11.11
CA TYR A 132 -4.28 -5.44 9.65
C TYR A 132 -5.56 -4.75 9.19
N LEU A 133 -6.72 -5.18 9.69
CA LEU A 133 -8.01 -4.64 9.28
C LEU A 133 -8.15 -3.18 9.67
N GLN A 134 -7.78 -2.81 10.91
CA GLN A 134 -7.77 -1.43 11.37
C GLN A 134 -6.88 -0.55 10.47
N LYS A 135 -5.63 -0.98 10.24
CA LYS A 135 -4.71 -0.24 9.37
C LYS A 135 -5.26 -0.09 7.94
N ARG A 136 -5.90 -1.12 7.38
CA ARG A 136 -6.49 -1.04 6.03
C ARG A 136 -7.68 -0.07 5.99
N GLU A 137 -8.51 -0.07 7.01
CA GLU A 137 -9.63 0.87 7.12
C GLU A 137 -9.13 2.31 7.20
N ASP A 138 -8.12 2.56 8.03
CA ASP A 138 -7.48 3.88 8.14
C ASP A 138 -6.89 4.34 6.80
N MET A 139 -6.21 3.45 6.08
CA MET A 139 -5.63 3.76 4.77
C MET A 139 -6.68 4.03 3.69
N VAL A 140 -7.84 3.37 3.72
CA VAL A 140 -8.97 3.67 2.81
C VAL A 140 -9.57 5.04 3.13
N ARG A 141 -9.56 5.44 4.40
CA ARG A 141 -10.15 6.69 4.90
C ARG A 141 -9.18 7.87 4.96
N ASP A 142 -7.93 7.71 4.51
CA ASP A 142 -6.86 8.71 4.66
C ASP A 142 -6.60 9.15 6.12
N GLY A 143 -6.82 8.25 7.08
CA GLY A 143 -6.72 8.54 8.51
C GLY A 143 -7.81 9.48 9.03
N LYS A 144 -8.85 9.76 8.24
CA LYS A 144 -10.04 10.47 8.71
C LYS A 144 -10.92 9.47 9.45
N SER A 145 -10.88 9.50 10.78
CA SER A 145 -11.92 8.86 11.59
C SER A 145 -13.26 9.49 11.21
N GLU A 146 -14.34 8.70 11.16
CA GLU A 146 -15.64 9.30 11.41
C GLU A 146 -15.50 10.05 12.73
N THR A 147 -15.84 11.35 12.74
CA THR A 147 -16.38 11.93 13.96
C THR A 147 -17.62 11.07 14.22
N ILE A 148 -17.44 9.99 14.99
CA ILE A 148 -18.55 9.36 15.66
C ILE A 148 -19.15 10.55 16.40
N ASP A 149 -20.33 10.97 15.97
CA ASP A 149 -21.20 11.84 16.74
C ASP A 149 -21.54 10.99 17.97
N ASP A 150 -20.59 10.94 18.89
CA ASP A 150 -20.61 10.12 20.08
C ASP A 150 -21.33 10.97 21.11
N PRO A 151 -22.62 10.70 21.40
CA PRO A 151 -23.37 11.47 22.36
C PRO A 151 -22.81 11.37 23.79
N PHE A 152 -21.72 10.63 24.00
CA PHE A 152 -20.99 10.51 25.27
C PHE A 152 -19.66 11.28 25.30
N LEU A 153 -19.27 11.96 24.22
CA LEU A 153 -18.06 12.82 24.19
C LEU A 153 -18.37 14.32 24.37
N ASP A 154 -19.65 14.67 24.49
CA ASP A 154 -20.13 16.01 24.83
C ASP A 154 -20.57 16.07 26.30
N ASP A 155 -19.61 16.02 27.24
CA ASP A 155 -19.80 16.38 28.66
C ASP A 155 -18.70 17.35 29.12
#